data_AF-A0A354A527-F1
#
_entry.id   AF-A0A354A527-F1
#
_cell.length_a   1.000
_cell.length_b   1.000
_cell.length_c   1.000
_cell.angle_alpha   90.00
_cell.angle_beta   90.00
_cell.angle_gamma   90.00
#
_symmetry.space_group_name_H-M   'P 1'
#
loop_
_entity.id
_entity.type
_entity.pdbx_description
1 polymer ?
#
loop_
_entity_poly.entity_id
_entity_poly.type
_entity_poly.pdbx_seq_one_letter_code
_entity_poly.pdbx_strand_id
1 'polypeptide(L)'
;MLDIRKKGVEMTKDFNGLHEKYRPRSGQIAVELGFITKAQLMEAIHEQVDDDISHRPHRFLMEILMEKKWITPEQVDIILDELFKDEMRSKGKL
;
A
#
# COMPACT_ATOMS: atom_id res chain seq x y z
N MET A 1 -3.61 32.72 -0.32
CA MET A 1 -4.50 32.20 -1.38
C MET A 1 -3.61 31.48 -2.38
N LEU A 2 -3.52 30.15 -2.29
CA LEU A 2 -2.59 29.34 -3.10
C LEU A 2 -3.41 28.47 -4.07
N ASP A 3 -2.90 28.46 -5.29
CA ASP A 3 -3.50 28.07 -6.56
C ASP A 3 -3.76 26.55 -6.67
N ILE A 4 -4.96 26.18 -7.11
CA ILE A 4 -5.48 24.79 -7.14
C ILE A 4 -5.17 24.11 -8.49
N ARG A 5 -4.40 24.73 -9.40
CA ARG A 5 -4.24 24.22 -10.78
C ARG A 5 -2.81 24.17 -11.33
N LYS A 6 -1.86 23.57 -10.62
CA LYS A 6 -0.61 23.15 -11.27
C LYS A 6 -0.16 21.74 -10.88
N LYS A 7 -0.06 20.91 -11.93
CA LYS A 7 0.61 19.61 -12.07
C LYS A 7 -0.28 18.45 -11.57
N GLY A 8 -0.76 17.50 -12.38
CA GLY A 8 -0.02 16.83 -13.45
C GLY A 8 1.19 16.08 -12.88
N VAL A 9 1.12 15.66 -11.62
CA VAL A 9 2.21 15.04 -10.88
C VAL A 9 2.25 13.57 -11.26
N GLU A 10 3.27 13.20 -12.05
CA GLU A 10 3.84 11.86 -12.06
C GLU A 10 3.98 11.41 -10.60
N MET A 11 3.10 10.50 -10.19
CA MET A 11 3.13 9.89 -8.87
C MET A 11 4.17 8.78 -8.88
N THR A 12 5.45 9.18 -8.93
CA THR A 12 6.46 8.39 -8.24
C THR A 12 6.19 8.59 -6.75
N LYS A 13 5.16 7.92 -6.22
CA LYS A 13 4.77 7.98 -4.81
C LYS A 13 5.98 7.49 -4.01
N ASP A 14 6.62 8.39 -3.28
CA ASP A 14 7.57 8.01 -2.25
C ASP A 14 6.79 7.23 -1.18
N PHE A 15 6.83 5.90 -1.26
CA PHE A 15 6.04 5.01 -0.41
C PHE A 15 6.46 5.12 1.07
N ASN A 16 7.67 5.62 1.36
CA ASN A 16 8.23 5.65 2.71
C ASN A 16 7.33 6.29 3.78
N GLY A 17 6.58 7.35 3.43
CA GLY A 17 5.65 8.01 4.37
C GLY A 17 4.37 7.23 4.69
N LEU A 18 4.01 6.24 3.87
CA LEU A 18 2.79 5.44 4.01
C LEU A 18 3.03 4.11 4.76
N HIS A 19 4.28 3.68 4.91
CA HIS A 19 4.62 2.33 5.37
C HIS A 19 4.17 2.02 6.79
N GLU A 20 4.36 2.94 7.73
CA GLU A 20 4.21 2.59 9.15
C GLU A 20 2.75 2.73 9.60
N LYS A 21 2.05 3.74 9.10
CA LYS A 21 0.69 4.05 9.53
C LYS A 21 -0.39 3.16 8.88
N TYR A 22 -0.13 2.61 7.69
CA TYR A 22 -1.16 1.93 6.90
C TYR A 22 -0.86 0.46 6.55
N ARG A 23 0.25 -0.10 7.05
CA ARG A 23 0.70 -1.49 6.79
C ARG A 23 -0.41 -2.54 6.93
N PRO A 24 -1.22 -2.57 8.01
CA PRO A 24 -2.23 -3.63 8.16
C PRO A 24 -3.40 -3.46 7.19
N ARG A 25 -3.71 -2.22 6.82
CA ARG A 25 -4.95 -1.89 6.13
C ARG A 25 -4.84 -2.04 4.61
N SER A 26 -3.69 -1.73 4.03
CA SER A 26 -3.44 -2.00 2.61
C SER A 26 -3.53 -3.50 2.29
N GLY A 27 -2.99 -4.36 3.16
CA GLY A 27 -3.10 -5.81 3.03
C GLY A 27 -4.54 -6.32 3.11
N GLN A 28 -5.34 -5.80 4.05
CA GLN A 28 -6.76 -6.14 4.16
C GLN A 28 -7.54 -5.73 2.90
N ILE A 29 -7.36 -4.50 2.42
CA ILE A 29 -8.02 -3.99 1.21
C ILE A 29 -7.66 -4.87 0.00
N ALA A 30 -6.39 -5.27 -0.16
CA ALA A 30 -5.97 -6.13 -1.25
C ALA A 30 -6.67 -7.50 -1.26
N VAL A 31 -6.98 -8.06 -0.09
CA VAL A 31 -7.76 -9.30 0.06
C VAL A 31 -9.24 -9.04 -0.23
N GLU A 32 -9.82 -7.95 0.29
CA GLU A 32 -11.23 -7.60 0.08
C GLU A 32 -11.55 -7.32 -1.39
N LEU A 33 -10.60 -6.72 -2.13
CA LEU A 33 -10.69 -6.51 -3.57
C LEU A 33 -10.43 -7.78 -4.39
N GLY A 34 -10.01 -8.88 -3.76
CA GLY A 34 -9.73 -10.16 -4.43
C GLY A 34 -8.45 -10.17 -5.27
N PHE A 35 -7.56 -9.18 -5.11
CA PHE A 35 -6.28 -9.13 -5.82
C PHE A 35 -5.29 -10.16 -5.28
N ILE A 36 -5.36 -10.45 -3.98
CA ILE A 36 -4.56 -11.48 -3.33
C ILE A 36 -5.43 -12.36 -2.43
N THR A 37 -4.93 -13.55 -2.14
CA THR A 37 -5.50 -14.44 -1.13
C THR A 37 -4.99 -14.09 0.27
N LYS A 38 -5.70 -14.53 1.30
CA LYS A 38 -5.22 -14.46 2.70
C LYS A 38 -3.87 -15.16 2.87
N ALA A 39 -3.63 -16.27 2.17
CA ALA A 39 -2.37 -17.00 2.24
C ALA A 39 -1.20 -16.16 1.71
N GLN A 40 -1.38 -15.51 0.55
CA GLN A 40 -0.40 -14.59 -0.02
C GLN A 40 -0.13 -13.39 0.89
N LEU A 41 -1.18 -12.83 1.50
CA LEU A 41 -1.02 -11.75 2.48
C LEU A 41 -0.14 -12.20 3.67
N MET A 42 -0.41 -13.37 4.25
CA MET A 42 0.38 -13.88 5.37
C MET A 42 1.84 -14.14 4.99
N GLU A 43 2.09 -14.68 3.79
CA GLU A 43 3.45 -14.90 3.30
C GLU A 43 4.21 -13.58 3.15
N ALA A 44 3.59 -12.56 2.54
CA ALA A 44 4.22 -11.26 2.37
C ALA A 44 4.48 -10.55 3.71
N ILE A 45 3.59 -10.69 4.70
CA ILE A 45 3.82 -10.18 6.06
C ILE A 45 5.00 -10.90 6.72
N HIS A 46 5.08 -12.23 6.61
CA HIS A 46 6.22 -12.97 7.16
C HIS A 46 7.54 -12.54 6.55
N GLU A 47 7.58 -12.33 5.23
CA GLU A 47 8.79 -11.87 4.54
C GLU A 47 9.19 -10.45 4.97
N GLN A 48 8.21 -9.54 5.12
CA GLN A 48 8.46 -8.20 5.62
C GLN A 48 9.03 -8.21 7.06
N VAL A 49 8.51 -9.08 7.92
CA VAL A 49 9.01 -9.27 9.28
C VAL A 49 10.42 -9.88 9.28
N ASP A 50 10.70 -10.84 8.40
CA ASP A 50 12.03 -11.43 8.24
C ASP A 50 13.07 -10.38 7.81
N ASP A 51 12.71 -9.48 6.90
CA ASP A 51 13.57 -8.36 6.50
C ASP A 51 13.85 -7.41 7.66
N ASP A 52 12.82 -7.04 8.42
CA ASP A 52 12.91 -6.16 9.59
C ASP A 52 13.85 -6.77 10.66
N ILE A 53 13.73 -8.08 10.93
CA ILE A 53 14.58 -8.81 11.89
C ILE A 53 16.01 -8.98 11.35
N SER A 54 16.15 -9.23 10.04
CA SER A 54 17.44 -9.43 9.37
C SER A 54 18.20 -8.12 9.10
N HIS A 55 17.68 -6.98 9.54
CA HIS A 55 18.25 -5.64 9.30
C HIS A 55 18.45 -5.35 7.80
N ARG A 56 17.60 -5.94 6.94
CA ARG A 56 17.54 -5.62 5.52
C ARG A 56 16.77 -4.32 5.32
N PRO A 57 16.90 -3.66 4.15
CA PRO A 57 16.06 -2.51 3.83
C PRO A 57 14.58 -2.85 4.01
N HIS A 58 13.87 -2.01 4.77
CA HIS A 58 12.45 -2.21 5.01
C HIS A 58 11.66 -2.07 3.70
N ARG A 59 11.04 -3.15 3.23
CA ARG A 59 10.19 -3.15 2.04
C ARG A 59 8.73 -2.91 2.39
N PHE A 60 8.01 -2.22 1.51
CA PHE A 60 6.56 -2.09 1.60
C PHE A 60 5.92 -3.45 1.37
N LEU A 61 4.78 -3.70 2.02
CA LEU A 61 4.02 -4.91 1.74
C LEU A 61 3.65 -5.01 0.25
N MET A 62 3.28 -3.90 -0.40
CA MET A 62 2.92 -3.92 -1.82
C MET A 62 4.13 -4.17 -2.73
N GLU A 63 5.34 -3.76 -2.33
CA GLU A 63 6.57 -4.06 -3.07
C GLU A 63 6.83 -5.57 -3.09
N ILE A 64 6.72 -6.25 -1.94
CA ILE A 64 6.86 -7.71 -1.84
C ILE A 64 5.82 -8.42 -2.73
N LEU A 65 4.56 -7.96 -2.70
CA LEU A 65 3.49 -8.55 -3.52
C LEU A 65 3.73 -8.34 -5.03
N MET A 66 4.28 -7.18 -5.44
CA MET A 66 4.65 -6.90 -6.82
C MET A 66 5.85 -7.74 -7.28
N GLU A 67 6.89 -7.85 -6.45
CA GLU A 67 8.07 -8.68 -6.73
C GLU A 67 7.70 -10.15 -6.95
N LYS A 68 6.74 -10.65 -6.16
CA LYS A 68 6.15 -11.99 -6.32
C LYS A 68 5.14 -12.09 -7.48
N LYS A 69 4.87 -11.00 -8.20
CA LYS A 69 3.90 -10.90 -9.31
C LYS A 69 2.49 -11.33 -8.93
N TRP A 70 2.12 -11.16 -7.66
CA TRP A 70 0.77 -11.46 -7.19
C TRP A 70 -0.18 -10.29 -7.39
N ILE A 71 0.36 -9.08 -7.51
CA ILE A 71 -0.38 -7.88 -7.88
C ILE A 71 0.34 -7.11 -8.99
N THR A 72 -0.40 -6.31 -9.74
CA THR A 72 0.14 -5.38 -10.74
C THR A 72 0.27 -3.96 -10.17
N PRO A 73 1.08 -3.08 -10.79
CA PRO A 73 1.15 -1.67 -10.40
C PRO A 73 -0.21 -0.96 -10.41
N GLU A 74 -1.08 -1.29 -11.38
CA GLU A 74 -2.43 -0.72 -11.47
C GLU A 74 -3.29 -1.17 -10.29
N GLN A 75 -3.17 -2.42 -9.83
CA GLN A 75 -3.85 -2.91 -8.64
C GLN A 75 -3.35 -2.23 -7.37
N VAL A 76 -2.05 -1.92 -7.29
CA VAL A 76 -1.49 -1.12 -6.20
C VAL A 76 -2.10 0.27 -6.15
N ASP A 77 -2.26 0.93 -7.29
CA ASP A 77 -2.91 2.24 -7.34
C ASP A 77 -4.35 2.20 -6.83
N ILE A 78 -5.12 1.18 -7.21
CA ILE A 78 -6.49 0.97 -6.71
C ILE A 78 -6.50 0.77 -5.19
N ILE A 79 -5.59 -0.05 -4.65
CA ILE A 79 -5.49 -0.29 -3.21
C ILE A 79 -5.20 1.03 -2.46
N LEU A 80 -4.30 1.86 -2.99
CA LEU A 80 -3.93 3.13 -2.37
C LEU A 80 -5.06 4.15 -2.43
N ASP A 81 -5.83 4.16 -3.52
CA ASP A 81 -7.02 5.00 -3.64
C ASP A 81 -8.10 4.61 -2.63
N GLU A 82 -8.34 3.31 -2.44
CA GLU A 82 -9.27 2.82 -1.42
C GLU A 82 -8.77 3.12 0.00
N LEU A 83 -7.48 2.98 0.26
CA LEU A 83 -6.87 3.33 1.53
C LEU A 83 -7.05 4.83 1.85
N PHE A 84 -6.89 5.70 0.85
CA PHE A 84 -7.12 7.13 1.01
C PHE A 84 -8.58 7.45 1.28
N LYS A 85 -9.52 6.87 0.52
CA LYS A 85 -10.97 7.04 0.73
C LYS A 85 -11.38 6.61 2.13
N ASP A 86 -10.89 5.46 2.57
CA ASP A 86 -11.18 4.92 3.88
C ASP A 86 -10.62 5.81 5.01
N GLU A 87 -9.41 6.35 4.87
CA GLU A 87 -8.89 7.32 5.83
C GLU A 87 -9.77 8.56 5.90
N MET A 88 -10.22 9.07 4.75
CA MET A 88 -11.08 10.26 4.72
C MET A 88 -12.45 9.99 5.36
N ARG A 89 -13.04 8.80 5.14
CA ARG A 89 -14.26 8.36 5.84
C ARG A 89 -14.04 8.30 7.36
N SER A 90 -12.92 7.75 7.82
CA SER A 90 -12.59 7.69 9.26
C SER A 90 -12.47 9.07 9.91
N LYS A 91 -12.16 10.11 9.11
CA LYS A 91 -12.02 11.50 9.53
C LYS A 91 -13.30 12.33 9.34
N GLY A 92 -14.41 11.74 8.91
CA GLY A 92 -15.67 12.44 8.63
C GLY A 92 -15.57 13.45 7.47
N LYS A 93 -14.63 13.24 6.55
CA LYS A 93 -14.39 14.11 5.38
C LYS A 93 -15.01 13.59 4.09
N LEU A 94 -15.71 12.46 4.16
CA LEU A 94 -16.54 11.84 3.14
C LEU A 94 -17.82 11.32 3.78
#